data_AF-A0A7L3MQW8-F1
#
_entry.id   AF-A0A7L3MQW8-F1
#
_cell.length_a   1.000
_cell.length_b   1.000
_cell.length_c   1.000
_cell.angle_alpha   90.00
_cell.angle_beta   90.00
_cell.angle_gamma   90.00
#
_symmetry.space_group_name_H-M   'P 1'
#
loop_
_entity.id
_entity.type
_entity.pdbx_description
1 polymer ?
#
loop_
_entity_poly.entity_id
_entity_poly.type
_entity_poly.pdbx_seq_one_letter_code
_entity_poly.pdbx_strand_id
1 'polypeptide(L)'
;CRVGTHCSDISCQTCVENQPCQLGFGFAAAKAMDRMSSPCEPCAEGTFSNVSSKTEPCHPWTSCEEKGLLMKVKGTNSSDVICESSRRSSLSALIPITAAIVTCLVGVCIYCLVRTGEGPHIYLPLTPAPVQIEAGEPGENPDTQQPMEQDENVLPVQETLLRGQPVAQEDGKESRISEQEVL
;
A
#
# COMPACT_ATOMS: atom_id res chain seq x y z
N CYS A 1 -24.88 43.84 -1.00
CA CYS A 1 -25.50 42.51 -1.15
C CYS A 1 -24.74 41.46 -0.35
N ARG A 2 -25.28 40.26 -0.13
CA ARG A 2 -24.58 39.15 0.57
C ARG A 2 -23.96 38.16 -0.43
N VAL A 3 -23.07 37.29 0.02
CA VAL A 3 -22.52 36.20 -0.80
C VAL A 3 -23.66 35.37 -1.40
N GLY A 4 -23.59 35.08 -2.71
CA GLY A 4 -24.68 34.43 -3.45
C GLY A 4 -25.75 35.37 -4.00
N THR A 5 -25.60 36.69 -3.85
CA THR A 5 -26.46 37.72 -4.46
C THR A 5 -25.62 38.80 -5.17
N HIS A 6 -26.19 39.49 -6.16
CA HIS A 6 -25.57 40.62 -6.88
C HIS A 6 -26.53 41.82 -6.93
N CYS A 7 -26.00 43.01 -7.18
CA CYS A 7 -26.81 44.22 -7.31
C CYS A 7 -27.69 44.17 -8.58
N SER A 8 -28.97 44.52 -8.45
CA SER A 8 -29.92 44.63 -9.57
C SER A 8 -29.62 45.77 -10.53
N ASP A 9 -28.83 46.77 -10.09
CA ASP A 9 -28.50 48.00 -10.79
C ASP A 9 -27.37 48.76 -10.10
N ILE A 10 -26.88 49.83 -10.75
CA ILE A 10 -25.77 50.67 -10.26
C ILE A 10 -26.09 51.31 -8.91
N SER A 11 -27.36 51.60 -8.60
CA SER A 11 -27.73 52.17 -7.30
C SER A 11 -27.73 51.13 -6.17
N CYS A 12 -27.62 49.84 -6.51
CA CYS A 12 -27.58 48.67 -5.61
C CYS A 12 -28.61 48.73 -4.48
N GLN A 13 -29.82 49.25 -4.76
CA GLN A 13 -30.91 49.28 -3.80
C GLN A 13 -31.54 47.90 -3.58
N THR A 14 -31.51 47.04 -4.61
CA THR A 14 -32.02 45.67 -4.53
C THR A 14 -30.90 44.66 -4.83
N CYS A 15 -30.94 43.54 -4.12
CA CYS A 15 -30.04 42.41 -4.33
C CYS A 15 -30.80 41.24 -4.94
N VAL A 16 -30.32 40.76 -6.08
CA VAL A 16 -30.90 39.64 -6.81
C VAL A 16 -30.06 38.39 -6.54
N GLU A 17 -30.72 37.25 -6.44
CA GLU A 17 -30.04 35.98 -6.22
C GLU A 17 -29.27 35.53 -7.46
N ASN A 18 -28.05 35.02 -7.25
CA ASN A 18 -27.21 34.57 -8.34
C ASN A 18 -27.70 33.22 -8.86
N GLN A 19 -27.56 33.02 -10.18
CA GLN A 19 -27.57 31.67 -10.72
C GLN A 19 -26.31 30.93 -10.22
N PRO A 20 -26.40 29.61 -9.93
CA PRO A 20 -25.20 28.85 -9.58
C PRO A 20 -24.18 28.88 -10.73
N CYS A 21 -22.92 29.11 -10.38
CA CYS A 21 -21.79 29.00 -11.27
C CYS A 21 -21.63 27.54 -11.70
N GLN A 22 -21.35 27.33 -12.98
CA GLN A 22 -21.16 26.00 -13.54
C GLN A 22 -19.77 25.46 -13.19
N LEU A 23 -19.56 24.15 -13.40
CA LEU A 23 -18.24 23.55 -13.26
C LEU A 23 -17.21 24.31 -14.12
N GLY A 24 -16.01 24.51 -13.59
CA GLY A 24 -15.02 25.36 -14.24
C GLY A 24 -15.12 26.85 -13.91
N PHE A 25 -16.18 27.27 -13.21
CA PHE A 25 -16.43 28.65 -12.82
C PHE A 25 -16.66 28.76 -11.31
N GLY A 26 -16.04 29.77 -10.68
CA GLY A 26 -16.21 30.05 -9.26
C GLY A 26 -16.93 31.36 -9.00
N PHE A 27 -17.50 31.49 -7.80
CA PHE A 27 -18.10 32.72 -7.32
C PHE A 27 -17.04 33.76 -6.96
N ALA A 28 -17.16 34.95 -7.56
CA ALA A 28 -16.28 36.09 -7.34
C ALA A 28 -17.02 37.20 -6.57
N ALA A 29 -16.79 37.27 -5.26
CA ALA A 29 -17.46 38.24 -4.39
C ALA A 29 -17.23 39.70 -4.83
N ALA A 30 -16.02 40.04 -5.30
CA ALA A 30 -15.71 41.37 -5.79
C ALA A 30 -16.58 41.76 -7.01
N LYS A 31 -16.80 40.83 -7.95
CA LYS A 31 -17.65 41.08 -9.13
C LYS A 31 -19.13 41.23 -8.79
N ALA A 32 -19.60 40.50 -7.78
CA ALA A 32 -20.97 40.61 -7.29
C ALA A 32 -21.30 42.00 -6.72
N MET A 33 -20.27 42.70 -6.20
CA MET A 33 -20.39 44.04 -5.62
C MET A 33 -20.13 45.15 -6.65
N ASP A 34 -19.21 44.93 -7.59
CA ASP A 34 -18.76 45.95 -8.53
C ASP A 34 -19.66 46.10 -9.77
N ARG A 35 -20.42 45.06 -10.17
CA ARG A 35 -21.12 45.07 -11.46
C ARG A 35 -22.48 44.37 -11.49
N MET A 36 -23.33 44.88 -12.37
CA MET A 36 -24.58 44.30 -12.93
C MET A 36 -24.33 43.04 -13.79
N SER A 37 -23.39 42.17 -13.41
CA SER A 37 -23.02 41.00 -14.20
C SER A 37 -23.02 39.77 -13.33
N SER A 38 -23.23 38.60 -13.95
CA SER A 38 -23.05 37.32 -13.30
C SER A 38 -21.70 37.30 -12.54
N PRO A 39 -21.70 36.97 -11.24
CA PRO A 39 -20.49 36.94 -10.43
C PRO A 39 -19.68 35.66 -10.61
N CYS A 40 -20.01 34.85 -11.60
CA CYS A 40 -19.27 33.64 -11.94
C CYS A 40 -18.10 33.99 -12.87
N GLU A 41 -16.91 33.53 -12.50
CA GLU A 41 -15.71 33.71 -13.31
C GLU A 41 -14.99 32.38 -13.57
N PRO A 42 -14.35 32.22 -14.74
CA PRO A 42 -13.61 30.99 -15.04
C PRO A 42 -12.44 30.83 -14.07
N CYS A 43 -12.23 29.60 -13.61
CA CYS A 43 -11.11 29.30 -12.72
C CYS A 43 -9.78 29.47 -13.46
N ALA A 44 -8.86 30.21 -12.81
CA ALA A 44 -7.51 30.42 -13.31
C ALA A 44 -6.68 29.13 -13.22
N GLU A 45 -5.59 29.06 -13.98
CA GLU A 45 -4.66 27.94 -13.90
C GLU A 45 -4.14 27.76 -12.46
N GLY A 46 -4.09 26.52 -12.00
CA GLY A 46 -3.79 26.21 -10.60
C GLY A 46 -5.02 26.15 -9.70
N THR A 47 -6.23 26.41 -10.22
CA THR A 47 -7.48 26.36 -9.47
C THR A 47 -8.57 25.58 -10.21
N PHE A 48 -9.59 25.10 -9.48
CA PHE A 48 -10.71 24.37 -10.04
C PHE A 48 -12.02 24.60 -9.27
N SER A 49 -13.15 24.31 -9.91
CA SER A 49 -14.46 24.14 -9.27
C SER A 49 -15.19 22.98 -9.90
N ASN A 50 -15.48 21.94 -9.11
CA ASN A 50 -16.10 20.69 -9.56
C ASN A 50 -17.60 20.60 -9.23
N VAL A 51 -18.20 21.66 -8.69
CA VAL A 51 -19.61 21.71 -8.31
C VAL A 51 -20.31 22.90 -8.94
N SER A 52 -21.64 22.80 -9.04
CA SER A 52 -22.46 23.93 -9.45
C SER A 52 -22.96 24.68 -8.20
N SER A 53 -22.38 25.85 -7.90
CA SER A 53 -22.66 26.59 -6.66
C SER A 53 -22.81 28.10 -6.86
N LYS A 54 -23.65 28.74 -6.04
CA LYS A 54 -23.88 30.20 -6.05
C LYS A 54 -22.82 30.97 -5.27
N THR A 55 -22.07 30.28 -4.41
CA THR A 55 -21.22 30.89 -3.38
C THR A 55 -19.82 30.32 -3.34
N GLU A 56 -19.59 29.14 -3.93
CA GLU A 56 -18.30 28.47 -3.87
C GLU A 56 -17.30 29.12 -4.85
N PRO A 57 -16.14 29.58 -4.37
CA PRO A 57 -15.10 30.12 -5.22
C PRO A 57 -14.34 28.99 -5.94
N CYS A 58 -13.40 29.36 -6.82
CA CYS A 58 -12.42 28.40 -7.32
C CYS A 58 -11.46 28.01 -6.19
N HIS A 59 -11.22 26.72 -6.03
CA HIS A 59 -10.29 26.15 -5.05
C HIS A 59 -8.93 25.89 -5.69
N PRO A 60 -7.82 26.08 -4.96
CA PRO A 60 -6.50 25.73 -5.47
C PRO A 60 -6.39 24.21 -5.70
N TRP A 61 -5.59 23.81 -6.68
CA TRP A 61 -5.24 22.41 -6.88
C TRP A 61 -4.48 21.86 -5.67
N THR A 62 -4.67 20.58 -5.38
CA THR A 62 -3.91 19.84 -4.38
C THR A 62 -2.42 19.82 -4.76
N SER A 63 -1.56 20.18 -3.80
CA SER A 63 -0.12 19.99 -3.91
C SER A 63 0.26 18.54 -3.62
N CYS A 64 0.64 17.77 -4.64
CA CYS A 64 1.11 16.40 -4.47
C CYS A 64 2.47 16.35 -3.74
N GLU A 65 3.34 17.33 -4.00
CA GLU A 65 4.69 17.38 -3.43
C GLU A 65 4.66 17.55 -1.91
N GLU A 66 3.73 18.35 -1.40
CA GLU A 66 3.50 18.53 0.04
C GLU A 66 3.11 17.21 0.73
N LYS A 67 2.45 16.31 0.00
CA LYS A 67 2.06 14.97 0.46
C LYS A 67 3.15 13.91 0.19
N GLY A 68 4.31 14.28 -0.34
CA GLY A 68 5.37 13.34 -0.73
C GLY A 68 4.98 12.44 -1.92
N LEU A 69 4.00 12.86 -2.71
CA LEU A 69 3.49 12.15 -3.88
C LEU A 69 3.96 12.84 -5.16
N LEU A 70 3.89 12.13 -6.28
CA LEU A 70 4.14 12.69 -7.60
C LEU A 70 2.82 13.01 -8.30
N MET A 71 2.80 14.11 -9.05
CA MET A 71 1.66 14.44 -9.91
C MET A 71 1.57 13.41 -11.04
N LYS A 72 0.46 12.68 -11.12
CA LYS A 72 0.17 11.74 -12.21
C LYS A 72 -0.64 12.39 -13.32
N VAL A 73 -1.67 13.17 -12.95
CA VAL A 73 -2.53 13.88 -13.89
C VAL A 73 -2.67 15.31 -13.41
N LYS A 74 -2.43 16.26 -14.33
CA LYS A 74 -2.62 17.69 -14.06
C LYS A 74 -4.10 17.99 -13.85
N GLY A 75 -4.40 18.91 -12.95
CA GLY A 75 -5.75 19.42 -12.74
C GLY A 75 -6.26 20.20 -13.95
N THR A 76 -7.57 20.43 -13.98
CA THR A 76 -8.24 21.32 -14.95
C THR A 76 -8.98 22.42 -14.20
N ASN A 77 -9.69 23.30 -14.91
CA ASN A 77 -10.57 24.27 -14.26
C ASN A 77 -11.76 23.59 -13.53
N SER A 78 -12.07 22.32 -13.82
CA SER A 78 -13.21 21.60 -13.25
C SER A 78 -12.83 20.38 -12.41
N SER A 79 -11.55 20.03 -12.34
CA SER A 79 -11.06 18.85 -11.63
C SER A 79 -9.73 19.14 -10.94
N ASP A 80 -9.55 18.54 -9.77
CA ASP A 80 -8.29 18.61 -9.05
C ASP A 80 -7.19 17.75 -9.72
N VAL A 81 -5.95 17.93 -9.27
CA VAL A 81 -4.78 17.12 -9.60
C VAL A 81 -4.93 15.70 -9.03
N ILE A 82 -4.48 14.69 -9.79
CA ILE A 82 -4.39 13.31 -9.30
C ILE A 82 -2.94 13.01 -8.92
N CYS A 83 -2.74 12.63 -7.65
CA CYS A 83 -1.44 12.26 -7.11
C CYS A 83 -1.23 10.73 -7.13
N GLU A 84 0.02 10.30 -7.29
CA GLU A 84 0.43 8.91 -7.24
C GLU A 84 1.62 8.74 -6.31
N SER A 85 1.65 7.61 -5.59
CA SER A 85 2.81 7.28 -4.76
C SER A 85 4.02 7.03 -5.65
N SER A 86 5.12 7.70 -5.35
CA SER A 86 6.41 7.35 -5.94
C SER A 86 6.80 5.99 -5.37
N ARG A 87 6.36 4.92 -6.03
CA ARG A 87 6.97 3.60 -5.86
C ARG A 87 8.38 3.75 -6.42
N ARG A 88 9.33 4.23 -5.61
CA ARG A 88 10.74 3.89 -5.82
C ARG A 88 10.74 2.38 -5.80
N SER A 89 10.77 1.80 -6.99
CA SER A 89 10.53 0.39 -7.19
C SER A 89 11.48 -0.36 -6.26
N SER A 90 10.94 -0.96 -5.19
CA SER A 90 11.74 -1.72 -4.20
C SER A 90 12.50 -2.88 -4.84
N LEU A 91 12.22 -3.17 -6.12
CA LEU A 91 13.00 -4.04 -6.99
C LEU A 91 14.46 -3.56 -7.15
N SER A 92 14.75 -2.27 -6.99
CA SER A 92 16.11 -1.75 -7.03
C SER A 92 16.97 -2.23 -5.85
N ALA A 93 16.36 -2.65 -4.74
CA ALA A 93 17.08 -3.26 -3.61
C ALA A 93 17.33 -4.76 -3.81
N LEU A 94 16.60 -5.44 -4.70
CA LEU A 94 16.82 -6.87 -4.99
C LEU A 94 18.13 -7.10 -5.75
N ILE A 95 18.54 -6.16 -6.60
CA ILE A 95 19.77 -6.24 -7.39
C ILE A 95 21.03 -6.28 -6.50
N PRO A 96 21.25 -5.37 -5.53
CA PRO A 96 22.42 -5.47 -4.65
C PRO A 96 22.37 -6.69 -3.73
N ILE A 97 21.19 -7.10 -3.26
CA ILE A 97 21.03 -8.27 -2.38
C ILE A 97 21.42 -9.55 -3.14
N THR A 98 20.90 -9.74 -4.36
CA THR A 98 21.22 -10.91 -5.19
C THR A 98 22.69 -10.94 -5.60
N ALA A 99 23.27 -9.79 -5.99
CA ALA A 99 24.68 -9.68 -6.31
C ALA A 99 25.59 -10.05 -5.11
N ALA A 100 25.25 -9.59 -3.90
CA ALA A 100 26.00 -9.93 -2.69
C ALA A 100 25.96 -11.43 -2.38
N ILE A 101 24.79 -12.08 -2.49
CA ILE A 101 24.63 -13.52 -2.26
C ILE A 101 25.47 -14.32 -3.26
N VAL A 102 25.37 -14.01 -4.56
CA VAL A 102 26.15 -14.69 -5.61
C VAL A 102 27.65 -14.52 -5.37
N THR A 103 28.10 -13.32 -5.00
CA THR A 103 29.51 -13.05 -4.71
C THR A 103 30.02 -13.86 -3.52
N CYS A 104 29.24 -13.95 -2.44
CA CYS A 104 29.57 -14.79 -1.30
C CYS A 104 29.65 -16.27 -1.68
N LEU A 105 28.70 -16.79 -2.45
CA LEU A 105 28.71 -18.20 -2.88
C LEU A 105 29.93 -18.51 -3.73
N VAL A 106 30.25 -17.66 -4.71
CA VAL A 106 31.44 -17.83 -5.55
C VAL A 106 32.71 -17.75 -4.71
N GLY A 107 32.80 -16.79 -3.78
CA GLY A 107 33.93 -16.66 -2.86
C GLY A 107 34.13 -17.90 -1.98
N VAL A 108 33.05 -18.44 -1.41
CA VAL A 108 33.07 -19.69 -0.62
C VAL A 108 33.48 -20.87 -1.49
N CYS A 109 32.94 -21.00 -2.70
CA CYS A 109 33.32 -22.07 -3.62
C CYS A 109 34.81 -22.01 -3.96
N ILE A 110 35.34 -20.83 -4.31
CA ILE A 110 36.77 -20.65 -4.60
C ILE A 110 37.61 -20.96 -3.37
N TYR A 111 37.22 -20.47 -2.19
CA TYR A 111 37.91 -20.73 -0.94
C TYR A 111 37.96 -22.23 -0.61
N CYS A 112 36.84 -22.94 -0.75
CA CYS A 112 36.77 -24.39 -0.60
C CYS A 112 37.70 -25.09 -1.58
N LEU A 113 37.67 -24.75 -2.87
CA LEU A 113 38.53 -25.36 -3.89
C LEU A 113 40.02 -25.18 -3.60
N VAL A 114 40.43 -23.97 -3.18
CA VAL A 114 41.82 -23.67 -2.82
C VAL A 114 42.25 -24.46 -1.58
N ARG A 115 41.40 -24.52 -0.54
CA ARG A 115 41.70 -25.27 0.68
C ARG A 115 41.64 -26.79 0.53
N THR A 116 40.80 -27.30 -0.37
CA THR A 116 40.80 -28.73 -0.74
C THR A 116 41.96 -29.10 -1.66
N GLY A 117 42.61 -28.12 -2.29
CA GLY A 117 43.86 -28.29 -3.02
C GLY A 117 45.06 -28.62 -2.12
N GLU A 118 44.91 -28.47 -0.80
CA GLU A 118 45.87 -28.88 0.23
C GLU A 118 45.43 -30.20 0.94
N GLY A 119 44.83 -31.15 0.20
CA GLY A 119 44.77 -32.60 0.51
C GLY A 119 43.88 -33.09 1.67
N PRO A 120 43.17 -34.22 1.49
CA PRO A 120 43.68 -35.44 2.12
C PRO A 120 44.10 -36.49 1.08
N HIS A 121 45.30 -37.03 1.27
CA HIS A 121 45.85 -38.15 0.52
C HIS A 121 44.99 -39.40 0.78
N ILE A 122 44.07 -39.72 -0.13
CA ILE A 122 43.36 -41.00 -0.14
C ILE A 122 44.39 -42.07 -0.51
N TYR A 123 44.97 -42.71 0.50
CA TYR A 123 45.57 -44.03 0.29
C TYR A 123 44.43 -45.02 0.08
N LEU A 124 44.19 -45.39 -1.18
CA LEU A 124 43.52 -46.65 -1.51
C LEU A 124 44.35 -47.80 -0.93
N PRO A 125 43.81 -48.67 -0.05
CA PRO A 125 44.41 -49.97 0.14
C PRO A 125 43.91 -50.87 -0.99
N LEU A 126 44.78 -51.10 -1.97
CA LEU A 126 44.72 -52.33 -2.76
C LEU A 126 45.08 -53.49 -1.83
N THR A 127 44.08 -54.22 -1.35
CA THR A 127 44.30 -55.56 -0.81
C THR A 127 43.60 -56.58 -1.70
N PRO A 128 44.31 -57.64 -2.13
CA PRO A 128 43.75 -58.68 -2.98
C PRO A 128 42.81 -59.56 -2.14
N ALA A 129 41.73 -60.03 -2.76
CA ALA A 129 40.83 -61.02 -2.18
C ALA A 129 41.60 -62.27 -1.70
N PRO A 130 41.03 -63.00 -0.73
CA PRO A 130 40.66 -64.36 -1.10
C PRO A 130 39.22 -64.74 -0.67
N VAL A 131 38.68 -65.60 -1.51
CA VAL A 131 37.42 -66.35 -1.46
C VAL A 131 37.35 -67.29 -0.24
N GLN A 132 36.19 -67.39 0.42
CA GLN A 132 35.57 -68.64 0.95
C GLN A 132 34.04 -68.40 1.11
N ILE A 133 33.18 -69.00 0.28
CA ILE A 133 32.42 -70.28 0.41
C ILE A 133 31.31 -70.26 1.51
N GLU A 134 30.08 -70.55 1.04
CA GLU A 134 28.78 -70.74 1.72
C GLU A 134 28.79 -71.53 3.04
N ALA A 135 27.87 -71.19 3.95
CA ALA A 135 26.71 -72.04 4.33
C ALA A 135 26.03 -71.56 5.64
N GLY A 136 24.69 -71.59 5.67
CA GLY A 136 23.91 -71.96 6.86
C GLY A 136 23.10 -70.87 7.60
N GLU A 137 21.78 -70.87 7.38
CA GLU A 137 20.76 -70.67 8.44
C GLU A 137 20.60 -71.99 9.25
N PRO A 138 19.90 -72.11 10.42
CA PRO A 138 18.84 -71.25 10.99
C PRO A 138 18.87 -71.02 12.54
N GLY A 139 18.00 -70.11 13.01
CA GLY A 139 17.24 -70.06 14.29
C GLY A 139 17.83 -70.47 15.67
N GLU A 140 17.63 -69.60 16.70
CA GLU A 140 16.85 -69.83 17.95
C GLU A 140 17.20 -68.80 19.07
N ASN A 141 16.18 -68.31 19.79
CA ASN A 141 16.15 -67.34 20.93
C ASN A 141 16.35 -68.09 22.29
N PRO A 142 16.12 -67.56 23.54
CA PRO A 142 15.79 -66.22 24.08
C PRO A 142 16.79 -65.80 25.23
N ASP A 143 16.79 -64.65 25.92
CA ASP A 143 15.86 -64.13 26.94
C ASP A 143 16.44 -62.77 27.46
N THR A 144 15.72 -61.66 27.31
CA THR A 144 14.95 -60.94 28.37
C THR A 144 15.73 -59.88 29.17
N GLN A 145 15.42 -58.60 28.86
CA GLN A 145 14.93 -57.59 29.83
C GLN A 145 14.26 -56.42 29.08
N GLN A 146 12.93 -56.34 29.22
CA GLN A 146 11.98 -55.26 28.89
C GLN A 146 12.06 -54.07 29.90
N PRO A 147 11.25 -52.98 29.82
CA PRO A 147 10.58 -52.31 28.68
C PRO A 147 10.61 -50.75 28.76
N MET A 148 10.35 -50.07 27.64
CA MET A 148 9.20 -49.16 27.48
C MET A 148 9.14 -48.65 26.05
N GLU A 149 8.11 -49.09 25.35
CA GLU A 149 7.71 -48.65 24.02
C GLU A 149 6.78 -47.45 24.17
N GLN A 150 6.74 -46.56 23.16
CA GLN A 150 5.46 -46.13 22.58
C GLN A 150 5.69 -45.49 21.20
N ASP A 151 5.52 -46.31 20.16
CA ASP A 151 4.94 -45.86 18.89
C ASP A 151 3.43 -45.95 19.05
N GLU A 152 2.70 -44.92 18.64
CA GLU A 152 1.48 -45.12 17.83
C GLU A 152 1.06 -43.78 17.22
N ASN A 153 1.31 -43.72 15.91
CA ASN A 153 0.38 -43.36 14.85
C ASN A 153 -1.02 -42.76 15.17
N VAL A 154 -1.51 -42.09 14.12
CA VAL A 154 -2.90 -41.86 13.67
C VAL A 154 -3.59 -40.47 13.91
N LEU A 155 -3.98 -39.88 12.75
CA LEU A 155 -5.12 -38.96 12.43
C LEU A 155 -4.97 -37.42 12.68
N PRO A 156 -5.78 -36.55 12.02
CA PRO A 156 -6.38 -36.60 10.68
C PRO A 156 -6.42 -35.25 9.89
N VAL A 157 -6.73 -35.37 8.59
CA VAL A 157 -7.62 -34.55 7.71
C VAL A 157 -7.78 -33.02 7.88
N GLN A 158 -7.70 -32.35 6.72
CA GLN A 158 -8.10 -30.97 6.42
C GLN A 158 -9.52 -30.61 6.88
N GLU A 159 -9.73 -29.39 7.39
CA GLU A 159 -10.64 -28.37 6.81
C GLU A 159 -10.90 -27.15 7.74
N THR A 160 -10.86 -25.95 7.14
CA THR A 160 -11.92 -24.91 7.22
C THR A 160 -12.13 -24.08 8.53
N LEU A 161 -11.86 -22.76 8.39
CA LEU A 161 -12.49 -21.57 9.01
C LEU A 161 -12.06 -20.98 10.40
N LEU A 162 -11.86 -19.65 10.33
CA LEU A 162 -12.11 -18.57 11.32
C LEU A 162 -11.09 -18.23 12.42
N ARG A 163 -10.38 -17.10 12.23
CA ARG A 163 -10.20 -15.95 13.17
C ARG A 163 -9.02 -15.07 12.69
N GLY A 164 -9.13 -13.79 12.35
CA GLY A 164 -10.21 -12.82 12.27
C GLY A 164 -9.71 -11.61 11.47
N GLN A 165 -10.60 -11.01 10.71
CA GLN A 165 -10.37 -9.86 9.84
C GLN A 165 -10.45 -8.57 10.69
N PRO A 166 -9.53 -7.58 10.59
CA PRO A 166 -9.87 -6.24 11.02
C PRO A 166 -10.71 -5.60 9.90
N VAL A 167 -12.02 -5.65 10.08
CA VAL A 167 -12.95 -4.74 9.40
C VAL A 167 -12.93 -3.46 10.22
N ALA A 168 -12.48 -2.34 9.65
CA ALA A 168 -12.76 -1.04 10.22
C ALA A 168 -14.25 -0.76 10.00
N GLN A 169 -15.05 -0.91 11.06
CA GLN A 169 -16.42 -0.40 11.10
C GLN A 169 -16.35 1.06 11.54
N GLU A 170 -16.61 1.98 10.62
CA GLU A 170 -17.15 3.29 11.00
C GLU A 170 -18.62 3.05 11.36
N ASP A 171 -19.01 3.35 12.60
CA ASP A 171 -20.14 4.23 12.94
C ASP A 171 -20.37 4.22 14.46
N GLY A 172 -20.48 5.40 15.06
CA GLY A 172 -20.55 5.58 16.51
C GLY A 172 -20.53 7.05 16.88
N LYS A 173 -21.49 7.80 16.32
CA LYS A 173 -21.74 9.22 16.56
C LYS A 173 -22.21 9.45 18.00
N GLU A 174 -21.31 9.86 18.89
CA GLU A 174 -21.72 10.45 20.17
C GLU A 174 -22.22 11.88 19.92
N SER A 175 -23.51 12.06 20.15
CA SER A 175 -24.27 13.29 20.02
C SER A 175 -23.75 14.35 20.99
N ARG A 176 -23.21 15.47 20.48
CA ARG A 176 -23.12 16.71 21.26
C ARG A 176 -24.45 17.44 21.15
N ILE A 177 -25.29 17.26 22.16
CA ILE A 177 -26.49 18.10 22.33
C ILE A 177 -26.05 19.44 22.92
N SER A 178 -26.41 20.53 22.24
CA SER A 178 -26.36 21.89 22.79
C SER A 178 -27.70 22.12 23.47
N GLU A 179 -27.73 22.12 24.80
CA GLU A 179 -28.86 22.61 25.58
C GLU A 179 -28.67 24.12 25.80
N GLN A 180 -29.50 24.91 25.10
CA GLN A 180 -29.76 26.35 25.25
C GLN A 180 -30.81 26.65 24.16
N GLU A 181 -32.04 27.11 24.38
CA GLU A 181 -32.68 27.82 25.48
C GLU A 181 -34.21 27.54 25.42
N VAL A 182 -34.86 27.38 26.58
CA VAL A 182 -36.31 27.61 26.74
C VAL A 182 -36.51 28.25 28.12
N LEU A 183 -36.43 29.59 28.18
CA LEU A 183 -37.47 30.53 28.61
C LEU A 183 -36.87 31.94 28.83
#